data_AF-A0A955IEF2-F1
#
_entry.id   AF-A0A955IEF2-F1
#
_cell.length_a   1.000
_cell.length_b   1.000
_cell.length_c   1.000
_cell.angle_alpha   90.00
_cell.angle_beta   90.00
_cell.angle_gamma   90.00
#
_symmetry.space_group_name_H-M   'P 1'
#
loop_
_entity.id
_entity.type
_entity.pdbx_description
1 polymer ?
#
loop_
_entity_poly.entity_id
_entity_poly.type
_entity_poly.pdbx_seq_one_letter_code
_entity_poly.pdbx_strand_id
1 'polypeptide(L)'
;AVRLDGFILVPEDGLYAFELLSDDGSRLAISGRVVVDNDGLHAAESRSGVAALERGMHPIAIEWFNRTGGKALALRWSLAGAELRPVAPASLFRVADGPH
;
A
#
# COMPACT_ATOMS: atom_id res chain seq x y z
N ALA A 1 7.62 8.09 12.60
CA ALA A 1 6.83 7.17 11.76
C ALA A 1 5.47 7.80 11.49
N VAL A 2 4.88 7.49 10.35
CA VAL A 2 3.53 7.89 9.94
C VAL A 2 2.74 6.62 9.68
N ARG A 3 1.44 6.65 10.02
CA ARG A 3 0.48 5.63 9.64
C ARG A 3 -0.60 6.26 8.77
N LEU A 4 -0.88 5.63 7.64
CA LEU A 4 -1.89 6.05 6.68
C LEU A 4 -2.97 4.95 6.64
N ASP A 5 -4.13 5.26 7.20
CA ASP A 5 -5.30 4.38 7.17
C ASP A 5 -6.29 4.83 6.10
N GLY A 6 -6.92 3.88 5.41
CA GLY A 6 -7.89 4.17 4.37
C GLY A 6 -8.50 2.92 3.78
N PHE A 7 -9.03 3.06 2.56
CA PHE A 7 -9.59 1.97 1.78
C PHE A 7 -9.07 2.01 0.35
N ILE A 8 -8.90 0.82 -0.23
CA ILE A 8 -8.66 0.65 -1.67
C ILE A 8 -9.92 0.06 -2.32
N LEU A 9 -10.36 0.67 -3.42
CA LEU A 9 -11.42 0.14 -4.27
C LEU A 9 -10.84 -0.81 -5.30
N VAL A 10 -11.14 -2.09 -5.14
CA VAL A 10 -10.78 -3.19 -6.04
C VAL A 10 -11.85 -3.30 -7.14
N PRO A 11 -11.50 -3.18 -8.44
CA PRO A 11 -12.48 -3.12 -9.52
C PRO A 11 -13.11 -4.47 -9.88
N GLU A 12 -12.39 -5.56 -9.65
CA GLU A 12 -12.80 -6.94 -10.00
C GLU A 12 -12.14 -7.95 -9.05
N ASP A 13 -12.73 -9.14 -8.95
CA ASP A 13 -12.15 -10.23 -8.15
C ASP A 13 -10.82 -10.69 -8.77
N GLY A 14 -9.80 -10.94 -7.95
CA GLY A 14 -8.55 -11.47 -8.47
C GLY A 14 -7.40 -11.53 -7.48
N LEU A 15 -6.29 -12.08 -7.97
CA LEU A 15 -4.99 -11.97 -7.31
C LEU A 15 -4.36 -10.66 -7.71
N TYR A 16 -4.04 -9.81 -6.74
CA TYR A 16 -3.38 -8.53 -6.97
C TYR A 16 -1.94 -8.59 -6.49
N ALA A 17 -1.01 -8.19 -7.35
CA ALA A 17 0.37 -7.92 -6.97
C ALA A 17 0.47 -6.47 -6.47
N PHE A 18 1.18 -6.28 -5.36
CA PHE A 18 1.47 -4.98 -4.77
C PHE A 18 2.98 -4.78 -4.73
N GLU A 19 3.43 -3.56 -4.98
CA GLU A 19 4.81 -3.10 -4.80
C GLU A 19 4.80 -1.84 -3.93
N LEU A 20 5.59 -1.84 -2.87
CA LEU A 20 5.77 -0.70 -1.97
C LEU A 20 7.24 -0.29 -1.97
N LEU A 21 7.51 0.87 -2.56
CA LEU A 21 8.80 1.55 -2.49
C LEU A 21 8.85 2.39 -1.22
N SER A 22 9.94 2.29 -0.46
CA SER A 22 10.19 3.22 0.65
C SER A 22 11.67 3.50 0.93
N ASP A 23 11.92 4.65 1.55
CA ASP A 23 13.17 5.06 2.21
C ASP A 23 12.75 5.75 3.52
N ASP A 24 13.00 5.26 4.73
CA ASP A 24 13.52 3.92 5.08
C ASP A 24 12.34 2.92 5.02
N GLY A 25 12.02 2.23 6.11
CA GLY A 25 11.09 1.10 6.10
C GLY A 25 9.61 1.43 5.99
N SER A 26 8.84 0.48 5.45
CA SER A 26 7.39 0.52 5.38
C SER A 26 6.72 -0.86 5.44
N ARG A 27 5.43 -0.89 5.77
CA ARG A 27 4.58 -2.08 5.63
C ARG A 27 3.22 -1.71 5.05
N LEU A 28 2.68 -2.56 4.17
CA LEU A 28 1.31 -2.52 3.70
C LEU A 28 0.51 -3.67 4.32
N ALA A 29 -0.57 -3.33 5.01
CA ALA A 29 -1.60 -4.26 5.39
C ALA A 29 -2.89 -4.03 4.59
N ILE A 30 -3.53 -5.12 4.15
CA ILE A 30 -4.85 -5.10 3.50
C ILE A 30 -5.75 -6.02 4.32
N SER A 31 -6.92 -5.54 4.72
CA SER A 31 -7.87 -6.31 5.55
C SER A 31 -7.22 -6.88 6.83
N GLY A 32 -6.33 -6.09 7.44
CA GLY A 32 -5.61 -6.44 8.67
C GLY A 32 -4.46 -7.44 8.50
N ARG A 33 -4.16 -7.89 7.27
CA ARG A 33 -3.06 -8.82 6.99
C ARG A 33 -1.92 -8.10 6.29
N VAL A 34 -0.69 -8.30 6.76
CA VAL A 34 0.51 -7.75 6.10
C VAL A 34 0.68 -8.42 4.75
N VAL A 35 0.66 -7.63 3.68
CA VAL A 35 0.84 -8.07 2.29
C VAL A 35 2.26 -7.76 1.83
N VAL A 36 2.78 -6.58 2.19
CA VAL A 36 4.17 -6.19 1.89
C VAL A 36 4.84 -5.80 3.19
N ASP A 37 5.97 -6.45 3.50
CA ASP A 37 6.87 -6.08 4.59
C ASP A 37 8.19 -5.58 3.99
N ASN A 38 8.40 -4.27 4.06
CA ASN A 38 9.61 -3.56 3.67
C ASN A 38 10.20 -2.83 4.88
N ASP A 39 10.12 -3.42 6.08
CA ASP A 39 10.60 -2.79 7.31
C ASP A 39 12.14 -2.80 7.41
N GLY A 40 12.68 -1.94 8.27
CA GLY A 40 14.12 -1.81 8.52
C GLY A 40 14.73 -0.53 7.97
N LEU A 41 16.05 -0.37 8.21
CA LEU A 41 16.82 0.76 7.68
C LEU A 41 17.40 0.39 6.33
N HIS A 42 17.10 1.20 5.31
CA HIS A 42 17.57 1.00 3.95
C HIS A 42 17.36 2.27 3.13
N ALA A 43 18.20 2.47 2.11
CA ALA A 43 17.90 3.46 1.08
C ALA A 43 16.65 3.07 0.29
N ALA A 44 16.18 3.90 -0.64
CA ALA A 44 15.04 3.61 -1.50
C ALA A 44 15.05 2.17 -2.07
N GLU A 45 14.13 1.34 -1.58
CA GLU A 45 13.98 -0.06 -1.95
C GLU A 45 12.50 -0.43 -2.10
N SER A 46 12.19 -1.29 -3.08
CA SER A 46 10.86 -1.85 -3.29
C SER A 46 10.77 -3.28 -2.76
N ARG A 47 9.66 -3.59 -2.08
CA ARG A 47 9.22 -4.97 -1.82
C ARG A 47 7.85 -5.21 -2.40
N SER A 48 7.56 -6.47 -2.68
CA SER A 48 6.32 -6.89 -3.30
C SER A 48 5.62 -7.99 -2.51
N GLY A 49 4.31 -8.09 -2.72
CA GLY A 49 3.44 -9.07 -2.10
C GLY A 49 2.21 -9.31 -2.96
N VAL A 50 1.45 -10.36 -2.63
CA VAL A 50 0.24 -10.73 -3.36
C VAL A 50 -0.92 -10.91 -2.39
N ALA A 51 -2.10 -10.43 -2.77
CA ALA A 51 -3.34 -10.67 -2.04
C ALA A 51 -4.46 -11.10 -2.99
N ALA A 52 -5.23 -12.12 -2.59
CA ALA A 52 -6.52 -12.40 -3.21
C ALA A 52 -7.56 -11.41 -2.68
N LEU A 53 -8.19 -10.66 -3.57
CA LEU A 53 -9.17 -9.63 -3.24
C LEU A 53 -10.43 -9.83 -4.05
N GLU A 54 -11.57 -9.67 -3.40
CA GLU A 54 -12.88 -9.55 -4.06
C GLU A 54 -13.07 -8.10 -4.54
N ARG A 55 -13.92 -7.89 -5.55
CA ARG A 55 -14.37 -6.58 -5.98
C ARG A 55 -15.02 -5.84 -4.80
N GLY A 56 -14.60 -4.60 -4.57
CA GLY A 56 -15.16 -3.75 -3.52
C GLY A 56 -14.11 -3.01 -2.72
N MET A 57 -14.53 -2.46 -1.58
CA MET A 57 -13.65 -1.70 -0.69
C MET A 57 -12.94 -2.62 0.29
N HIS A 58 -11.61 -2.52 0.35
CA HIS A 58 -10.80 -3.22 1.35
C HIS A 58 -10.05 -2.19 2.20
N PRO A 59 -10.08 -2.31 3.54
CA PRO A 59 -9.31 -1.40 4.38
C PRO A 59 -7.82 -1.65 4.15
N ILE A 60 -7.05 -0.56 4.04
CA ILE A 60 -5.61 -0.58 3.91
C ILE A 60 -4.98 0.22 5.04
N ALA A 61 -3.79 -0.20 5.45
CA ALA A 61 -2.92 0.56 6.33
C ALA A 61 -1.50 0.53 5.79
N ILE A 62 -0.88 1.70 5.66
CA ILE A 62 0.55 1.83 5.40
C ILE A 62 1.22 2.42 6.62
N GLU A 63 2.18 1.68 7.17
CA GLU A 63 3.12 2.20 8.15
C GLU A 63 4.41 2.56 7.43
N TRP A 64 4.95 3.75 7.67
CA TRP A 64 6.20 4.19 7.08
C TRP A 64 7.02 4.99 8.08
N PHE A 65 8.33 4.85 8.01
CA PHE A 65 9.24 5.75 8.70
C PHE A 65 10.44 6.07 7.84
N ASN A 66 11.06 7.20 8.16
CA ASN A 66 12.30 7.63 7.57
C ASN A 66 13.15 8.25 8.67
N ARG A 67 14.38 7.79 8.77
CA ARG A 67 15.32 8.15 9.82
C ARG A 67 16.57 8.80 9.26
N THR A 68 16.94 8.52 8.01
CA THR A 68 18.17 9.05 7.40
C THR A 68 17.97 9.40 5.93
N GLY A 69 18.84 10.25 5.37
CA GLY A 69 18.97 10.41 3.92
C GLY A 69 17.75 10.98 3.18
N GLY A 70 17.43 10.36 2.04
CA GLY A 70 16.34 10.73 1.14
C GLY A 70 14.97 10.38 1.73
N LYS A 71 13.87 10.62 1.00
CA LYS A 71 12.51 10.21 1.41
C LYS A 71 11.75 9.70 0.21
N ALA A 72 11.23 8.49 0.31
CA ALA A 72 10.40 7.90 -0.73
C ALA A 72 9.28 7.08 -0.09
N LEU A 73 8.09 7.15 -0.68
CA LEU A 73 6.98 6.25 -0.42
C LEU A 73 6.10 6.20 -1.67
N ALA A 74 5.97 5.04 -2.30
CA ALA A 74 5.10 4.86 -3.46
C ALA A 74 4.47 3.47 -3.48
N LEU A 75 3.15 3.43 -3.67
CA LEU A 75 2.39 2.19 -3.81
C LEU A 75 1.99 1.98 -5.27
N ARG A 76 2.31 0.79 -5.79
CA ARG A 76 1.88 0.30 -7.10
C ARG A 76 1.16 -1.02 -6.95
N TRP A 77 0.29 -1.31 -7.90
CA TRP A 77 -0.44 -2.57 -7.95
C TRP A 77 -0.77 -2.99 -9.38
N SER A 78 -1.14 -4.25 -9.54
CA SER A 78 -1.74 -4.78 -10.76
C SER A 78 -2.54 -6.05 -10.45
N LEU A 79 -3.51 -6.36 -11.30
CA LEU A 79 -4.01 -7.73 -11.39
C LEU A 79 -2.84 -8.64 -11.79
N ALA A 80 -2.68 -9.79 -11.14
CA ALA A 80 -1.52 -10.66 -11.30
C ALA A 80 -1.28 -11.01 -12.77
N GLY A 81 -0.03 -10.83 -13.22
CA GLY A 81 0.36 -11.00 -14.62
C GLY A 81 0.23 -9.75 -15.48
N ALA A 82 -0.44 -8.70 -15.01
CA ALA A 82 -0.43 -7.37 -15.64
C ALA A 82 0.72 -6.50 -15.09
N GLU A 83 1.05 -5.46 -15.84
CA GLU A 83 2.06 -4.46 -15.49
C GLU A 83 1.68 -3.70 -14.21
N LEU A 84 2.62 -3.60 -13.26
CA LEU A 84 2.46 -2.79 -12.04
C LEU A 84 2.30 -1.31 -12.38
N ARG A 85 1.27 -0.66 -11.82
CA ARG A 85 0.99 0.77 -12.02
C ARG A 85 0.75 1.47 -10.70
N PRO A 86 1.02 2.79 -10.59
CA PRO A 86 0.61 3.56 -9.43
C PRO A 86 -0.87 3.35 -9.13
N VAL A 87 -1.21 3.17 -7.86
CA VAL A 87 -2.63 3.11 -7.47
C VAL A 87 -3.27 4.46 -7.79
N ALA A 88 -4.32 4.44 -8.60
CA ALA A 88 -5.00 5.67 -8.99
C ALA A 88 -5.62 6.34 -7.76
N PRO A 89 -5.55 7.69 -7.62
CA PRO A 89 -6.20 8.39 -6.52
C PRO A 89 -7.70 8.10 -6.40
N ALA A 90 -8.38 7.84 -7.53
CA ALA A 90 -9.79 7.46 -7.56
C ALA A 90 -10.09 6.08 -6.95
N SER A 91 -9.06 5.25 -6.72
CA SER A 91 -9.17 3.98 -6.02
C SER A 91 -8.82 4.08 -4.53
N LEU A 92 -8.43 5.25 -4.03
CA LEU A 92 -8.00 5.45 -2.64
C LEU A 92 -8.97 6.37 -1.89
N PHE A 93 -9.43 5.91 -0.73
CA PHE A 93 -10.42 6.60 0.08
C PHE A 93 -9.93 6.71 1.51
N ARG A 94 -10.16 7.87 2.13
CA ARG A 94 -9.98 8.06 3.59
C ARG A 94 -11.36 8.16 4.23
N VAL A 95 -11.50 7.67 5.46
CA VAL A 95 -12.66 8.04 6.28
C VAL A 95 -12.50 9.53 6.58
N ALA A 96 -13.49 10.34 6.22
CA ALA A 96 -13.52 11.72 6.70
C ALA A 96 -13.81 11.65 8.21
N ASP A 97 -13.02 12.35 9.01
CA ASP A 97 -13.40 12.61 10.40
C ASP A 97 -14.80 13.25 10.37
N GLY A 98 -15.73 12.70 11.16
CA GLY A 98 -17.09 13.22 11.26
C GLY A 98 -17.09 14.70 11.66
N PRO A 99 -18.20 15.45 11.46
CA PRO A 99 -18.23 16.85 11.79
C PRO A 99 -17.88 17.05 13.27
N HIS A 100 -16.86 17.88 13.51
CA HIS A 100 -16.51 18.40 14.83
C HIS A 100 -17.72 19.07 15.49
#